data_AF-A0A174TUY7-F1
#
_entry.id   AF-A0A174TUY7-F1
#
_cell.length_a   1.000
_cell.length_b   1.000
_cell.length_c   1.000
_cell.angle_alpha   90.00
_cell.angle_beta   90.00
_cell.angle_gamma   90.00
#
_symmetry.space_group_name_H-M   'P 1'
#
loop_
_entity.id
_entity.type
_entity.pdbx_description
1 polymer ?
#
loop_
_entity_poly.entity_id
_entity_poly.type
_entity_poly.pdbx_seq_one_letter_code
_entity_poly.pdbx_strand_id
1 'polypeptide(L)' 'MNKESLTLEELQELAGKPVYCPEIEAYGIVKCETIGIWAGVPFLVGAWHNDGVAVNYEYNITERKLNCYRVSEY' A
#
# COMPACT_ATOMS: atom_id res chain seq x y z
N MET A 1 -11.07 11.12 4.97
CA MET A 1 -9.66 10.67 4.95
C MET A 1 -9.09 10.91 6.34
N ASN A 2 -8.45 9.90 6.95
CA ASN A 2 -7.66 10.13 8.16
C ASN A 2 -6.63 11.23 7.87
N LYS A 3 -6.43 12.14 8.83
CA LYS A 3 -5.55 13.30 8.63
C LYS A 3 -4.06 12.93 8.67
N GLU A 4 -3.73 11.77 9.22
CA GLU A 4 -2.37 11.28 9.40
C GLU A 4 -2.12 10.06 8.52
N SER A 5 -0.94 10.01 7.92
CA SER A 5 -0.44 8.85 7.20
C SER A 5 -0.20 7.70 8.17
N LEU A 6 -0.42 6.47 7.70
CA LEU A 6 -0.19 5.27 8.48
C LEU A 6 1.29 5.12 8.85
N THR A 7 1.55 4.72 10.09
CA THR A 7 2.91 4.34 10.52
C THR A 7 3.31 2.99 9.92
N LEU A 8 4.58 2.62 10.07
CA LEU A 8 5.10 1.33 9.64
C LEU A 8 4.37 0.17 10.34
N GLU A 9 4.16 0.28 11.64
CA GLU A 9 3.46 -0.71 12.46
C GLU A 9 2.01 -0.87 12.02
N GLU A 10 1.31 0.25 11.79
CA GLU A 10 -0.06 0.22 11.28
C GLU A 10 -0.16 -0.41 9.89
N LEU A 11 0.82 -0.19 9.01
CA LEU A 11 0.87 -0.83 7.70
C LEU A 11 1.08 -2.34 7.82
N GLN A 12 1.94 -2.79 8.72
CA GLN A 12 2.13 -4.22 8.98
C GLN A 12 0.84 -4.89 9.47
N GLU A 13 0.08 -4.24 10.35
CA GLU A 13 -1.22 -4.73 10.84
C GLU A 13 -2.31 -4.73 9.76
N LEU A 14 -2.15 -3.91 8.72
CA LEU A 14 -3.09 -3.79 7.61
C LEU A 14 -2.77 -4.71 6.43
N ALA A 15 -1.96 -5.76 6.62
CA ALA A 15 -1.73 -6.77 5.59
C ALA A 15 -3.06 -7.32 5.02
N GLY A 16 -3.21 -7.26 3.70
CA GLY A 16 -4.42 -7.64 2.97
C GLY A 16 -5.53 -6.58 2.94
N LYS A 17 -5.34 -5.41 3.56
CA LYS A 17 -6.33 -4.32 3.61
C LYS A 17 -6.05 -3.24 2.56
N PRO A 18 -7.09 -2.55 2.08
CA PRO A 18 -6.94 -1.45 1.15
C PRO A 18 -6.45 -0.18 1.84
N VAL A 19 -5.58 0.55 1.15
CA VAL A 19 -5.11 1.89 1.50
C VAL A 19 -5.13 2.79 0.28
N TYR A 20 -5.20 4.09 0.53
CA TYR A 20 -5.02 5.11 -0.50
C TYR A 20 -3.62 5.72 -0.41
N CYS A 21 -2.95 5.91 -1.54
CA CYS A 21 -1.64 6.57 -1.64
C CYS A 21 -1.73 7.76 -2.61
N PRO A 22 -1.67 9.02 -2.11
CA PRO A 22 -1.83 10.21 -2.94
C PRO A 22 -0.66 10.46 -3.89
N GLU A 23 0.56 10.04 -3.58
CA GLU A 23 1.74 10.25 -4.43
C GLU A 23 1.63 9.56 -5.77
N ILE A 24 0.86 8.47 -5.81
CA ILE A 24 0.58 7.71 -7.02
C ILE A 24 -0.92 7.72 -7.35
N GLU A 25 -1.71 8.62 -6.72
CA GLU A 25 -3.16 8.77 -6.95
C GLU A 25 -3.94 7.44 -7.06
N ALA A 26 -3.57 6.44 -6.26
CA ALA A 26 -4.08 5.09 -6.41
C ALA A 26 -4.49 4.46 -5.07
N TYR A 27 -5.47 3.57 -5.17
CA TYR A 27 -5.75 2.59 -4.13
C TYR A 27 -4.92 1.34 -4.37
N GLY A 28 -4.46 0.72 -3.30
CA GLY A 28 -3.74 -0.54 -3.33
C GLY A 28 -3.98 -1.36 -2.08
N ILE A 29 -3.52 -2.60 -2.11
CA ILE A 29 -3.54 -3.51 -0.96
C ILE A 29 -2.17 -3.46 -0.30
N VAL A 30 -2.14 -3.36 1.02
CA VAL A 30 -0.90 -3.54 1.77
C VAL A 30 -0.55 -5.01 1.80
N LYS A 31 0.63 -5.37 1.32
CA LYS A 31 1.21 -6.70 1.42
C LYS A 31 2.35 -6.64 2.43
N CYS A 32 2.34 -7.52 3.42
CA CYS A 32 3.42 -7.64 4.39
C CYS A 32 3.60 -9.12 4.74
N GLU A 33 4.71 -9.70 4.30
CA GLU A 33 5.01 -11.12 4.54
C GLU A 33 5.55 -11.32 5.96
N THR A 34 5.33 -12.51 6.53
CA THR A 34 5.84 -12.86 7.87
C THR A 34 7.15 -13.66 7.84
N ILE A 35 7.57 -14.11 6.65
CA ILE A 35 8.78 -14.92 6.45
C ILE A 35 9.56 -14.47 5.21
N GLY A 36 10.82 -14.91 5.10
CA GLY A 36 11.70 -14.58 3.97
C GLY A 36 12.45 -13.26 4.14
N ILE A 37 13.20 -12.87 3.10
CA ILE A 37 14.09 -11.69 3.14
C ILE A 37 13.34 -10.35 3.25
N TRP A 38 12.04 -10.36 2.95
CA TRP A 38 11.14 -9.21 3.01
C TRP A 38 10.14 -9.29 4.18
N ALA A 39 10.37 -10.19 5.14
CA ALA A 39 9.51 -10.32 6.31
C ALA A 39 9.39 -8.99 7.06
N GLY A 40 8.16 -8.58 7.37
CA GLY A 40 7.86 -7.33 8.07
C GLY A 40 8.01 -6.06 7.21
N VAL A 41 8.37 -6.16 5.93
CA VAL A 41 8.46 -4.99 5.04
C VAL A 41 7.13 -4.82 4.30
N PRO A 42 6.41 -3.70 4.47
CA PRO A 42 5.15 -3.48 3.78
C PRO A 42 5.37 -2.98 2.36
N PHE A 43 4.63 -3.58 1.43
CA PHE A 43 4.56 -3.22 0.03
C PHE A 43 3.15 -2.76 -0.32
N LEU A 44 3.03 -1.74 -1.17
CA LEU A 44 1.79 -1.35 -1.80
C LEU A 44 1.66 -2.11 -3.11
N VAL A 45 0.62 -2.95 -3.20
CA VAL A 45 0.32 -3.75 -4.38
C VAL A 45 -0.93 -3.21 -5.05
N GLY A 46 -0.88 -3.06 -6.37
CA GLY A 46 -2.03 -2.60 -7.14
C GLY A 46 -1.83 -2.77 -8.64
N ALA A 47 -2.76 -2.24 -9.40
CA ALA A 47 -2.69 -2.22 -10.86
C ALA A 47 -3.01 -0.82 -11.38
N TRP A 48 -2.20 -0.35 -12.33
CA TRP A 48 -2.48 0.84 -13.12
C TRP A 48 -3.30 0.46 -14.33
N HIS A 49 -4.41 1.15 -14.57
CA HIS A 49 -5.27 0.94 -15.73
C HIS A 49 -5.30 2.20 -16.58
N ASN A 50 -5.00 2.08 -17.88
CA ASN A 50 -5.20 3.15 -18.85
C ASN A 50 -5.57 2.56 -20.22
N ASP A 51 -6.68 2.99 -20.81
CA ASP A 51 -7.14 2.60 -22.16
C ASP A 51 -7.07 1.09 -22.47
N GLY A 52 -7.49 0.26 -21.51
CA GLY A 52 -7.50 -1.20 -21.67
C GLY A 52 -6.14 -1.89 -21.42
N VAL A 53 -5.09 -1.13 -21.08
CA VAL A 53 -3.81 -1.67 -20.61
C VAL A 53 -3.80 -1.67 -19.09
N ALA A 54 -3.38 -2.78 -18.50
CA ALA A 54 -3.20 -2.93 -17.05
C ALA A 54 -1.76 -3.35 -16.73
N VAL A 55 -1.12 -2.66 -15.77
CA VAL A 55 0.21 -3.02 -15.27
C VAL A 55 0.17 -3.17 -13.76
N ASN A 56 0.51 -4.36 -13.29
CA ASN A 56 0.64 -4.64 -11.87
C ASN A 56 1.92 -4.02 -11.30
N TYR A 57 1.85 -3.53 -10.08
CA TYR A 57 3.00 -3.03 -9.34
C TYR A 57 3.04 -3.58 -7.92
N GLU A 58 4.25 -3.66 -7.40
CA GLU A 58 4.54 -3.97 -6.00
C GLU A 58 5.65 -3.04 -5.54
N TYR A 59 5.32 -2.08 -4.68
CA TYR A 59 6.19 -0.98 -4.30
C TYR A 59 6.51 -1.03 -2.81
N ASN A 60 7.80 -1.09 -2.48
CA ASN A 60 8.25 -0.95 -1.09
C ASN A 60 7.84 0.45 -0.59
N ILE A 61 6.95 0.50 0.40
CA ILE A 61 6.32 1.74 0.87
C ILE A 61 7.38 2.65 1.51
N THR A 62 8.24 2.08 2.36
CA THR A 62 9.26 2.82 3.11
C THR A 62 10.37 3.33 2.20
N GLU A 63 10.91 2.47 1.33
CA GLU A 63 12.01 2.83 0.41
C GLU A 63 11.60 3.96 -0.54
N ARG A 64 10.35 3.91 -1.01
CA ARG A 64 9.79 4.94 -1.90
C ARG A 64 9.19 6.14 -1.17
N LYS A 65 9.17 6.14 0.17
CA LYS A 65 8.60 7.21 1.01
C LYS A 65 7.14 7.51 0.66
N LEU A 66 6.35 6.48 0.39
CA LEU A 66 4.93 6.60 0.07
C LEU A 66 4.11 6.80 1.34
N ASN A 67 3.25 7.81 1.37
CA ASN A 67 2.27 7.96 2.44
C ASN A 67 1.03 7.14 2.08
N CYS A 68 0.58 6.31 3.00
CA CYS A 68 -0.62 5.50 2.83
C CYS A 68 -1.66 5.89 3.89
N TYR A 69 -2.93 5.86 3.52
CA TYR A 69 -4.04 6.25 4.39
C TYR A 69 -5.09 5.15 4.40
N ARG A 70 -5.65 4.85 5.58
CA ARG A 70 -6.79 3.93 5.70
C ARG A 70 -7.95 4.44 4.84
N VAL A 71 -8.52 3.54 4.05
CA VAL A 71 -9.83 3.74 3.44
C VAL A 71 -10.87 3.49 4.53
N SER A 72 -11.78 4.44 4.75
CA SER A 72 -12.88 4.23 5.70
C SER A 72 -13.78 3.10 5.20
N GLU A 73 -13.99 2.08 6.03
CA GLU A 73 -15.07 1.12 5.82
C GLU A 73 -16.40 1.87 6.10
N TYR A 74 -17.37 1.73 5.19
CA TYR A 74 -18.67 2.42 5.23
C TYR A 74 -19.55 1.94 6.40
#